data_AF-A0A1Y3TXF7-F1
#
_entry.id   AF-A0A1Y3TXF7-F1
#
_cell.length_a   1.000
_cell.length_b   1.000
_cell.length_c   1.000
_cell.angle_alpha   90.00
_cell.angle_beta   90.00
_cell.angle_gamma   90.00
#
_symmetry.space_group_name_H-M   'P 1'
#
loop_
_entity.id
_entity.type
_entity.pdbx_description
1 polymer ?
#
loop_
_entity_poly.entity_id
_entity_poly.type
_entity_poly.pdbx_seq_one_letter_code
_entity_poly.pdbx_strand_id
1 'polypeptide(L)'
;MEEKAAKKKRVIRDPYVWEIVVILAVLVAVLSYSLIVLQVEAHIPFIIVIVFTSLMAIRMGHTWEGLEKTMLKSLSSVLQAIIILVMVGMVIGAWIYGGSIPKFV
;
A
#
# COMPACT_ATOMS: atom_id res chain seq x y z
N MET A 1 25.76 33.54 -11.48
CA MET A 1 24.77 33.56 -10.39
C MET A 1 23.50 32.91 -10.94
N GLU A 2 22.74 32.22 -10.09
CA GLU A 2 21.37 31.66 -10.30
C GLU A 2 21.14 30.19 -10.72
N GLU A 3 22.07 29.44 -11.32
CA GLU A 3 21.76 28.03 -11.72
C GLU A 3 22.30 26.96 -10.75
N LYS A 4 22.00 27.07 -9.46
CA LYS A 4 22.21 25.99 -8.46
C LYS A 4 20.88 25.39 -7.96
N ALA A 5 19.81 25.53 -8.75
CA ALA A 5 18.44 25.20 -8.39
C ALA A 5 17.94 23.81 -8.80
N ALA A 6 18.80 22.89 -9.24
CA ALA A 6 18.39 21.51 -9.53
C ALA A 6 19.04 20.55 -8.52
N LYS A 7 18.51 20.56 -7.29
CA LYS A 7 18.91 19.68 -6.18
C LYS A 7 18.67 18.22 -6.57
N LYS A 8 19.67 17.64 -7.24
CA LYS A 8 19.97 16.24 -7.55
C LYS A 8 18.86 15.28 -7.14
N LYS A 9 17.86 15.14 -8.01
CA LYS A 9 16.89 14.04 -8.03
C LYS A 9 17.71 12.75 -8.14
N ARG A 10 18.06 12.14 -7.00
CA ARG A 10 18.80 10.87 -6.96
C ARG A 10 17.96 9.89 -7.77
N VAL A 11 18.51 9.45 -8.89
CA VAL A 11 17.89 8.46 -9.76
C VAL A 11 17.74 7.20 -8.93
N ILE A 12 16.51 6.96 -8.49
CA ILE A 12 16.07 5.67 -7.99
C ILE A 12 16.39 4.70 -9.13
N ARG A 13 17.22 3.67 -8.88
CA ARG A 13 17.44 2.63 -9.88
C ARG A 13 16.08 2.02 -10.17
N ASP A 14 15.60 2.16 -11.41
CA ASP A 14 14.37 1.48 -11.82
C ASP A 14 14.56 0.00 -11.51
N PRO A 15 13.67 -0.60 -10.68
CA PRO A 15 13.70 -2.04 -10.43
C PRO A 15 13.74 -2.74 -11.78
N TYR A 16 14.73 -3.59 -12.00
CA TYR A 16 14.76 -4.34 -13.24
C TYR A 16 13.54 -5.27 -13.21
N VAL A 17 12.92 -5.53 -14.37
CA VAL A 17 11.61 -6.21 -14.45
C VAL A 17 11.58 -7.53 -13.66
N TRP A 18 12.71 -8.23 -13.59
CA TRP A 18 12.90 -9.44 -12.78
C TRP A 18 12.72 -9.24 -11.26
N GLU A 19 13.13 -8.11 -10.68
CA GLU A 19 13.01 -7.82 -9.25
C GLU A 19 11.54 -7.58 -8.88
N ILE A 20 10.80 -6.90 -9.76
CA ILE A 20 9.35 -6.71 -9.60
C ILE A 20 8.64 -8.07 -9.66
N VAL A 21 9.00 -8.91 -10.64
CA VAL A 21 8.44 -10.26 -10.77
C VAL A 21 8.77 -11.12 -9.55
N VAL A 22 10.00 -11.04 -9.02
CA VAL A 22 10.40 -11.77 -7.81
C VAL A 22 9.60 -11.30 -6.60
N ILE A 23 9.47 -9.99 -6.36
CA ILE A 23 8.68 -9.47 -5.24
C ILE A 23 7.21 -9.85 -5.35
N LEU A 24 6.65 -9.79 -6.56
CA LEU A 24 5.26 -10.13 -6.81
C LEU A 24 5.02 -11.64 -6.64
N ALA A 25 5.95 -12.47 -7.12
CA ALA A 25 5.91 -13.92 -6.92
C ALA A 25 6.05 -14.30 -5.44
N VAL A 26 6.93 -13.65 -4.68
CA VAL A 26 7.08 -13.86 -3.23
C VAL A 26 5.81 -13.47 -2.50
N LEU A 27 5.19 -12.35 -2.86
CA LEU A 27 3.92 -11.90 -2.26
C LEU A 27 2.81 -12.94 -2.50
N VAL A 28 2.63 -13.39 -3.76
CA VAL A 28 1.65 -14.42 -4.09
C VAL A 28 1.95 -15.73 -3.37
N ALA A 29 3.21 -16.19 -3.35
CA ALA A 29 3.61 -17.42 -2.70
C ALA A 29 3.34 -17.40 -1.18
N VAL A 30 3.64 -16.28 -0.50
CA VAL A 30 3.43 -16.14 0.94
C VAL A 30 1.94 -16.05 1.28
N LEU A 31 1.14 -15.35 0.47
CA LEU A 31 -0.33 -15.33 0.65
C LEU A 31 -0.94 -16.72 0.44
N SER A 32 -0.55 -17.41 -0.64
CA SER A 32 -1.01 -18.77 -0.91
C SER A 32 -0.59 -19.74 0.19
N TYR A 33 0.66 -19.66 0.67
CA TYR A 33 1.15 -20.51 1.77
C TYR A 33 0.39 -20.25 3.08
N SER A 34 0.09 -18.99 3.40
CA SER A 34 -0.66 -18.63 4.61
C SER A 34 -2.08 -19.16 4.63
N LEU A 35 -2.77 -19.10 3.49
CA LEU A 35 -4.14 -19.60 3.37
C LEU A 35 -4.20 -21.14 3.46
N ILE A 36 -3.20 -21.83 2.88
CA ILE A 36 -3.19 -23.29 2.80
C ILE A 36 -2.75 -23.94 4.11
N VAL A 37 -1.75 -23.39 4.81
CA VAL A 37 -1.10 -24.08 5.94
C VAL A 37 -1.61 -23.60 7.29
N LEU A 38 -1.92 -22.31 7.43
CA LEU A 38 -2.17 -21.72 8.75
C LEU A 38 -3.66 -21.46 9.03
N GLN A 39 -4.51 -21.26 8.01
CA GLN A 39 -5.87 -20.69 8.18
C GLN A 39 -5.88 -19.45 9.10
N VAL A 40 -4.73 -18.79 9.26
CA VAL A 40 -4.60 -17.60 10.10
C VAL A 40 -4.92 -16.38 9.25
N GLU A 41 -5.53 -15.39 9.90
CA GLU A 41 -5.75 -14.06 9.35
C GLU A 41 -4.50 -13.54 8.64
N ALA A 42 -4.70 -12.85 7.51
CA ALA A 42 -3.64 -12.42 6.59
C ALA A 42 -2.62 -11.41 7.16
N HIS A 43 -2.57 -11.23 8.48
CA HIS A 43 -1.67 -10.33 9.20
C HIS A 43 -0.24 -10.88 9.31
N ILE A 44 -0.08 -12.13 9.75
CA ILE A 44 1.23 -12.79 9.93
C ILE A 44 2.03 -12.88 8.61
N PRO A 45 1.47 -13.38 7.49
CA PRO A 45 2.19 -13.43 6.21
C PRO A 45 2.61 -12.04 5.70
N PHE A 46 1.81 -11.02 5.96
CA PHE A 46 2.07 -9.67 5.47
C PHE A 46 3.36 -9.08 6.08
N ILE A 47 3.58 -9.34 7.38
CA ILE A 47 4.80 -8.91 8.07
C ILE A 47 6.04 -9.58 7.44
N ILE A 48 5.97 -10.88 7.12
CA ILE A 48 7.08 -11.62 6.48
C ILE A 48 7.40 -11.02 5.10
N VAL A 49 6.38 -10.71 4.30
CA VAL A 49 6.55 -10.06 2.99
C VAL A 49 7.19 -8.68 3.12
N ILE A 50 6.75 -7.87 4.10
CA ILE A 50 7.31 -6.54 4.34
C ILE A 50 8.79 -6.63 4.72
N VAL A 51 9.15 -7.56 5.60
CA VAL A 51 10.55 -7.78 6.00
C VAL A 51 11.40 -8.16 4.80
N PHE A 52 10.93 -9.10 3.97
CA PHE A 52 11.63 -9.53 2.76
C PHE A 52 11.77 -8.39 1.73
N THR A 53 10.70 -7.63 1.53
CA THR A 53 10.66 -6.47 0.62
C THR A 53 11.58 -5.34 1.11
N SER A 54 11.61 -5.08 2.42
CA SER A 54 12.49 -4.09 3.05
C SER A 54 13.97 -4.46 2.86
N LEU A 55 14.31 -5.74 3.02
CA LEU A 55 15.66 -6.25 2.78
C LEU A 55 16.10 -6.03 1.31
N MET A 56 15.18 -6.27 0.38
CA MET A 56 15.41 -6.04 -1.05
C MET A 56 15.53 -4.54 -1.38
N ALA A 57 14.71 -3.69 -0.76
CA ALA A 57 14.75 -2.23 -0.93
C ALA A 57 16.08 -1.62 -0.47
N ILE A 58 16.64 -2.13 0.64
CA ILE A 58 17.97 -1.73 1.12
C ILE A 58 19.05 -2.15 0.10
N ARG A 59 18.98 -3.35 -0.48
CA ARG A 59 19.90 -3.78 -1.55
C ARG A 59 19.81 -2.93 -2.82
N MET A 60 18.65 -2.36 -3.12
CA MET A 60 18.44 -1.47 -4.27
C MET A 60 19.01 -0.05 -4.06
N GLY A 61 19.55 0.26 -2.88
CA GLY A 61 20.13 1.56 -2.56
C GLY A 61 19.08 2.66 -2.36
N HIS A 62 17.82 2.29 -2.08
CA HIS A 62 16.83 3.26 -1.62
C HIS A 62 17.28 3.85 -0.29
N THR A 63 17.29 5.18 -0.20
CA THR A 63 17.45 5.85 1.09
C THR A 63 16.22 5.59 1.94
N TRP A 64 16.42 5.13 3.19
CA TRP A 64 15.35 4.85 4.15
C TRP A 64 14.32 5.99 4.25
N GLU A 65 14.78 7.24 4.31
CA GLU A 65 13.91 8.43 4.37
C GLU A 65 12.96 8.56 3.16
N GLY A 66 13.39 8.12 1.98
CA GLY A 66 12.58 8.13 0.77
C GLY A 66 11.50 7.05 0.81
N LEU A 67 11.83 5.87 1.32
CA LEU A 67 10.89 4.76 1.50
C LEU A 67 9.83 5.12 2.55
N GLU A 68 10.25 5.64 3.70
CA GLU A 68 9.37 6.08 4.78
C GLU A 68 8.40 7.16 4.30
N LYS A 69 8.90 8.20 3.62
CA LYS A 69 8.05 9.26 3.08
C LYS A 69 7.05 8.74 2.05
N THR A 70 7.45 7.75 1.24
CA THR A 70 6.58 7.13 0.24
C THR A 70 5.51 6.26 0.90
N MET A 71 5.88 5.46 1.91
CA MET A 71 4.94 4.67 2.70
C MET A 71 3.91 5.56 3.42
N LEU A 72 4.36 6.65 4.07
CA LEU A 72 3.45 7.61 4.72
C LEU A 72 2.52 8.30 3.72
N LYS A 73 3.01 8.65 2.53
CA LYS A 73 2.18 9.24 1.47
C LYS A 73 1.12 8.27 0.97
N SER A 74 1.48 7.01 0.71
CA SER A 74 0.52 5.98 0.28
C SER A 74 -0.52 5.73 1.37
N LEU A 75 -0.11 5.64 2.64
CA LEU A 75 -1.01 5.47 3.76
C LEU A 75 -1.99 6.64 3.89
N SER A 76 -1.49 7.88 3.84
CA SER A 76 -2.32 9.08 3.90
C SER A 76 -3.33 9.16 2.76
N SER A 77 -2.92 8.79 1.54
CA SER A 77 -3.81 8.74 0.38
C SER A 77 -4.95 7.73 0.55
N VAL A 78 -4.65 6.56 1.12
CA VAL A 78 -5.66 5.52 1.38
C VAL A 78 -6.60 5.96 2.50
N LEU A 79 -6.08 6.58 3.57
CA LEU A 79 -6.89 7.12 4.66
C LEU A 79 -7.89 8.16 4.17
N GLN A 80 -7.48 9.07 3.27
CA GLN A 80 -8.39 10.04 2.67
C GLN A 80 -9.54 9.36 1.92
N ALA A 81 -9.26 8.31 1.15
CA ALA A 81 -10.28 7.55 0.44
C ALA A 81 -11.24 6.83 1.39
N ILE A 82 -10.73 6.22 2.47
CA ILE A 82 -11.55 5.54 3.48
C ILE A 82 -12.48 6.53 4.19
N ILE A 83 -12.00 7.73 4.51
CA ILE A 83 -12.84 8.77 5.14
C ILE A 83 -14.02 9.12 4.24
N ILE A 84 -13.80 9.31 2.93
CA ILE A 84 -14.88 9.60 1.98
C ILE A 84 -15.86 8.43 1.92
N LEU A 85 -15.36 7.19 1.85
CA LEU A 85 -16.19 5.99 1.82
C LEU A 85 -17.10 5.89 3.05
N VAL A 86 -16.56 6.14 4.24
CA VAL A 86 -17.33 6.14 5.50
C VAL A 86 -18.39 7.24 5.48
N MET A 87 -18.05 8.46 5.06
CA MET A 87 -19.00 9.58 4.97
C MET A 87 -20.17 9.26 4.05
N VAL A 88 -19.90 8.73 2.85
CA VAL A 88 -20.96 8.34 1.90
C VAL A 88 -21.81 7.21 2.47
N GLY A 89 -21.18 6.20 3.09
CA GLY A 89 -21.90 5.12 3.77
C GLY A 89 -22.84 5.62 4.87
N MET A 90 -22.40 6.59 5.67
CA MET A 90 -23.23 7.22 6.70
C MET A 90 -24.40 8.00 6.11
N VAL A 91 -24.19 8.77 5.03
CA VAL A 91 -25.27 9.54 4.37
C VAL A 91 -26.33 8.60 3.78
N ILE A 92 -25.90 7.56 3.06
CA ILE A 92 -26.83 6.56 2.50
C ILE A 92 -27.57 5.84 3.63
N GLY A 93 -26.87 5.44 4.70
CA GLY A 93 -27.49 4.83 5.88
C GLY A 93 -28.55 5.74 6.53
N ALA A 94 -28.28 7.04 6.64
CA ALA A 94 -29.22 8.02 7.16
C ALA A 94 -30.44 8.21 6.25
N TRP A 95 -30.28 8.21 4.93
CA TRP A 95 -31.40 8.28 3.98
C TRP A 95 -32.28 7.03 3.97
N ILE A 96 -31.68 5.84 4.15
CA ILE A 96 -32.43 4.60 4.31
C ILE A 96 -33.26 4.65 5.60
N TYR A 97 -32.68 5.13 6.71
CA TYR A 97 -33.39 5.26 7.98
C TYR A 97 -34.50 6.32 7.93
N GLY A 98 -34.25 7.46 7.27
CA GLY A 98 -35.21 8.55 7.10
C GLY A 98 -36.34 8.26 6.11
N GLY A 99 -36.39 7.06 5.51
CA GLY A 99 -37.42 6.67 4.55
C GLY A 99 -37.41 7.49 3.24
N SER A 100 -36.39 8.31 3.02
CA SER A 100 -36.27 9.18 1.83
C SER A 100 -35.86 8.39 0.58
N ILE A 101 -35.18 7.26 0.77
CA ILE A 101 -34.89 6.29 -0.29
C ILE A 101 -35.53 4.95 0.13
N PRO A 102 -36.48 4.40 -0.66
CA PRO A 102 -37.04 3.09 -0.40
C PRO A 102 -35.94 2.04 -0.35
N LYS A 103 -35.99 1.16 0.65
CA LYS A 103 -35.19 -0.07 0.64
C LYS A 103 -35.60 -0.84 -0.61
N PHE A 104 -34.69 -0.94 -1.59
CA PHE A 104 -34.80 -1.93 -2.65
C PHE A 104 -34.60 -3.29 -1.98
N VAL A 105 -35.71 -3.84 -1.49
CA VAL A 105 -35.83 -5.27 -1.16
C VAL A 105 -36.09 -6.03 -2.45
#